data_AF-T1AYA1-F1
#
_entry.id   AF-T1AYA1-F1
#
_cell.length_a   1.000
_cell.length_b   1.000
_cell.length_c   1.000
_cell.angle_alpha   90.00
_cell.angle_beta   90.00
_cell.angle_gamma   90.00
#
_symmetry.space_group_name_H-M   'P 1'
#
loop_
_entity.id
_entity.type
_entity.pdbx_description
1 polymer ?
#
loop_
_entity_poly.entity_id
_entity_poly.type
_entity_poly.pdbx_seq_one_letter_code
_entity_poly.pdbx_strand_id
1 'polypeptide(L)'
;PEGVPLTDWQGRPYDPARGPAAHPNSRFTVAARRNPACSPHVNDLRGVPISAIVFGGRRREVAPLVYEARDWRHGVLVGASMASETTAAAVGQVGVVRRDPMAMQPFCGYNFADYWRHWLEVGARLSRPPRIFHVNWFRRNAQGRFLWPGFGENLRVLAWMIERCAGRAAAHDGGIGLLPRPEEIDTRGMSLEPETLRA
;
A
#
# COMPACT_ATOMS: atom_id res chain seq x y z
N PRO A 1 36.08 7.46 4.43
CA PRO A 1 35.09 6.49 3.92
C PRO A 1 33.83 7.23 3.48
N GLU A 2 33.55 7.25 2.18
CA GLU A 2 32.31 7.84 1.66
C GLU A 2 31.10 7.24 2.39
N GLY A 3 30.21 8.09 2.90
CA GLY A 3 28.94 7.66 3.51
C GLY A 3 28.85 7.68 5.04
N VAL A 4 29.89 8.08 5.80
CA VAL A 4 29.74 8.35 7.24
C VAL A 4 29.35 9.83 7.44
N PRO A 5 28.19 10.15 8.05
CA PRO A 5 27.81 11.53 8.33
C PRO A 5 28.82 12.21 9.27
N LEU A 6 29.17 13.46 8.98
CA LEU A 6 30.02 14.27 9.87
C LEU A 6 29.21 15.00 10.95
N THR A 7 27.95 15.32 10.62
CA THR A 7 27.07 16.15 11.44
C THR A 7 25.67 15.55 11.45
N ASP A 8 24.99 15.58 12.59
CA ASP A 8 23.59 15.20 12.71
C ASP A 8 22.64 16.33 12.23
N TRP A 9 21.35 16.02 12.13
CA TRP A 9 20.32 16.98 11.72
C TRP A 9 20.11 18.15 12.68
N GLN A 10 20.72 18.11 13.87
CA GLN A 10 20.70 19.20 14.87
C GLN A 10 21.96 20.06 14.82
N GLY A 11 22.89 19.78 13.89
CA GLY A 11 24.13 20.53 13.72
C GLY A 11 25.28 20.09 14.64
N ARG A 12 25.19 18.94 15.30
CA ARG A 12 26.24 18.42 16.21
C ARG A 12 27.13 17.41 15.49
N PRO A 13 28.38 17.18 15.93
CA PRO A 13 29.18 16.06 15.43
C PRO A 13 28.41 14.75 15.53
N TYR A 14 28.34 13.98 14.43
CA TYR A 14 27.58 12.74 14.41
C TYR A 14 28.22 11.70 15.33
N ASP A 15 27.40 11.18 16.25
CA ASP A 15 27.73 10.10 17.16
C ASP A 15 26.57 9.09 17.14
N PRO A 16 26.76 7.87 16.61
CA PRO A 16 25.69 6.86 16.52
C PRO A 16 25.12 6.48 17.90
N ALA A 17 25.85 6.70 19.00
CA ALA A 17 25.34 6.46 20.35
C ALA A 17 24.24 7.44 20.77
N ARG A 18 24.14 8.61 20.11
CA ARG A 18 23.15 9.66 20.44
C ARG A 18 21.88 9.58 19.59
N GLY A 19 21.85 8.70 18.60
CA GLY A 19 20.70 8.49 17.72
C GLY A 19 21.03 8.68 16.24
N PRO A 20 20.00 8.75 15.39
CA PRO A 20 20.18 8.78 13.94
C PRO A 20 20.75 10.12 13.45
N ALA A 21 21.60 10.06 12.43
CA ALA A 21 22.14 11.26 11.78
C ALA A 21 21.05 12.15 11.14
N ALA A 22 19.98 11.55 10.63
CA ALA A 22 18.85 12.25 10.04
C ALA A 22 17.61 12.16 10.94
N HIS A 23 16.78 13.20 10.94
CA HIS A 23 15.48 13.16 11.58
C HIS A 23 14.63 12.03 10.95
N PRO A 24 13.83 11.24 11.70
CA PRO A 24 13.00 10.16 11.13
C PRO A 24 11.99 10.61 10.06
N ASN A 25 11.66 11.90 10.03
CA ASN A 25 10.84 12.55 9.00
C ASN A 25 11.63 13.48 8.07
N SER A 26 12.96 13.33 7.96
CA SER A 26 13.78 14.10 7.01
C SER A 26 13.31 13.88 5.58
N ARG A 27 13.39 14.92 4.75
CA ARG A 27 12.84 14.92 3.38
C ARG A 27 13.92 15.28 2.37
N PHE A 28 13.80 14.75 1.16
CA PHE A 28 14.43 15.30 -0.03
C PHE A 28 13.35 16.01 -0.87
N THR A 29 13.73 17.08 -1.56
CA THR A 29 12.85 17.77 -2.52
C THR A 29 13.53 17.77 -3.88
N VAL A 30 12.91 17.14 -4.86
CA VAL A 30 13.43 17.02 -6.22
C VAL A 30 12.29 17.09 -7.23
N ALA A 31 12.54 17.66 -8.40
CA ALA A 31 11.55 17.70 -9.46
C ALA A 31 11.22 16.28 -9.96
N ALA A 32 9.94 15.95 -10.11
CA ALA A 32 9.48 14.62 -10.56
C ALA A 32 10.11 14.19 -11.90
N ARG A 33 10.35 15.15 -12.82
CA ARG A 33 10.98 14.91 -14.13
C ARG A 33 12.44 14.44 -14.05
N ARG A 34 13.10 14.54 -12.89
CA ARG A 34 14.45 14.00 -12.68
C ARG A 34 14.44 12.51 -12.34
N ASN A 35 13.27 11.90 -12.10
CA ASN A 35 13.16 10.46 -11.96
C ASN A 35 13.29 9.80 -13.35
N PRO A 36 14.28 8.91 -13.58
CA PRO A 36 14.44 8.22 -14.87
C PRO A 36 13.23 7.34 -15.25
N ALA A 37 12.39 6.98 -14.28
CA ALA A 37 11.14 6.25 -14.48
C ALA A 37 9.90 7.15 -14.54
N CYS A 38 10.06 8.48 -14.70
CA CYS A 38 8.93 9.40 -14.80
C CYS A 38 8.11 9.12 -16.07
N SER A 39 6.80 8.92 -15.91
CA SER A 39 5.90 8.67 -17.05
C SER A 39 5.87 9.85 -18.02
N PRO A 40 5.85 9.62 -19.35
CA PRO A 40 5.66 10.69 -20.32
C PRO A 40 4.32 11.41 -20.18
N HIS A 41 3.33 10.76 -19.54
CA HIS A 41 1.99 11.32 -19.31
C HIS A 41 1.86 12.16 -18.03
N VAL A 42 2.95 12.39 -17.29
CA VAL A 42 2.92 13.08 -15.98
C VAL A 42 2.34 14.51 -16.02
N ASN A 43 2.27 15.14 -17.20
CA ASN A 43 1.62 16.45 -17.40
C ASN A 43 0.53 16.42 -18.49
N ASP A 44 -0.01 15.25 -18.85
CA ASP A 44 -1.16 15.19 -19.77
C ASP A 44 -2.39 15.75 -19.05
N LEU A 45 -2.98 16.81 -19.60
CA LEU A 45 -4.15 17.50 -19.04
C LEU A 45 -5.40 16.62 -19.04
N ARG A 46 -5.43 15.58 -19.88
CA ARG A 46 -6.54 14.61 -19.92
C ARG A 46 -6.40 13.52 -18.85
N GLY A 47 -5.28 13.47 -18.15
CA GLY A 47 -4.97 12.44 -17.16
C GLY A 47 -4.70 11.08 -17.80
N VAL A 48 -4.82 10.03 -16.99
CA VAL A 48 -4.64 8.63 -17.41
C VAL A 48 -5.84 7.79 -16.97
N PRO A 49 -6.26 6.78 -17.76
CA PRO A 49 -7.31 5.87 -17.35
C PRO A 49 -6.84 5.02 -16.15
N ILE A 50 -7.70 4.90 -15.14
CA ILE A 50 -7.41 4.11 -13.93
C ILE A 50 -8.08 2.74 -14.09
N SER A 51 -7.27 1.68 -14.09
CA SER A 51 -7.76 0.29 -14.16
C SER A 51 -7.96 -0.34 -12.77
N ALA A 52 -7.16 0.09 -11.80
CA ALA A 52 -7.15 -0.46 -10.45
C ALA A 52 -6.93 0.65 -9.41
N ILE A 53 -7.60 0.51 -8.26
CA ILE A 53 -7.34 1.29 -7.05
C ILE A 53 -6.82 0.30 -6.00
N VAL A 54 -5.70 0.62 -5.36
CA VAL A 54 -5.08 -0.26 -4.37
C VAL A 54 -5.05 0.44 -3.02
N PHE A 55 -5.81 -0.10 -2.08
CA PHE A 55 -5.71 0.23 -0.67
C PHE A 55 -4.64 -0.62 0.00
N GLY A 56 -4.00 -0.09 1.05
CA GLY A 56 -3.00 -0.84 1.78
C GLY A 56 -2.62 -0.13 3.07
N GLY A 57 -2.27 -0.93 4.08
CA GLY A 57 -1.86 -0.44 5.38
C GLY A 57 -0.84 -1.37 6.01
N ARG A 58 -0.10 -0.87 6.99
CA ARG A 58 0.84 -1.70 7.75
C ARG A 58 0.07 -2.53 8.76
N ARG A 59 -0.04 -3.84 8.53
CA ARG A 59 -0.72 -4.79 9.42
C ARG A 59 0.16 -6.01 9.67
N ARG A 60 0.56 -6.23 10.93
CA ARG A 60 1.32 -7.44 11.31
C ARG A 60 0.53 -8.73 11.06
N GLU A 61 -0.78 -8.70 11.31
CA GLU A 61 -1.64 -9.88 11.33
C GLU A 61 -2.96 -9.63 10.57
N VAL A 62 -3.70 -10.72 10.35
CA VAL A 62 -5.07 -10.79 9.79
C VAL A 62 -5.18 -10.48 8.29
N ALA A 63 -4.62 -9.38 7.80
CA ALA A 63 -4.75 -9.02 6.38
C ALA A 63 -3.80 -9.85 5.51
N PRO A 64 -4.28 -10.54 4.46
CA PRO A 64 -3.44 -11.32 3.56
C PRO A 64 -2.63 -10.41 2.64
N LEU A 65 -1.69 -11.01 1.89
CA LEU A 65 -0.80 -10.28 0.98
C LEU A 65 -1.57 -9.39 -0.01
N VAL A 66 -2.61 -9.94 -0.63
CA VAL A 66 -3.51 -9.23 -1.54
C VAL A 66 -4.89 -9.88 -1.57
N TYR A 67 -5.93 -9.08 -1.73
CA TYR A 67 -7.24 -9.53 -2.19
C TYR A 67 -7.94 -8.46 -3.03
N GLU A 68 -8.86 -8.88 -3.88
CA GLU A 68 -9.70 -8.04 -4.73
C GLU A 68 -11.10 -7.91 -4.12
N ALA A 69 -11.66 -6.71 -4.14
CA ALA A 69 -13.06 -6.47 -3.78
C ALA A 69 -14.00 -7.09 -4.82
N ARG A 70 -15.20 -7.48 -4.38
CA ARG A 70 -16.19 -8.15 -5.22
C ARG A 70 -16.85 -7.22 -6.24
N ASP A 71 -17.10 -6.00 -5.78
CA ASP A 71 -17.72 -4.94 -6.53
C ASP A 71 -17.28 -3.59 -5.96
N TRP A 72 -17.73 -2.50 -6.58
CA TRP A 72 -17.40 -1.15 -6.14
C TRP A 72 -17.82 -0.87 -4.69
N ARG A 73 -19.03 -1.28 -4.29
CA ARG A 73 -19.56 -1.00 -2.94
C ARG A 73 -18.74 -1.73 -1.87
N HIS A 74 -18.39 -2.98 -2.14
CA HIS A 74 -17.47 -3.74 -1.30
C HIS A 74 -16.10 -3.06 -1.26
N GLY A 75 -15.59 -2.55 -2.38
CA GLY A 75 -14.34 -1.79 -2.42
C GLY A 75 -14.38 -0.49 -1.60
N VAL A 76 -15.51 0.22 -1.58
CA VAL A 76 -15.70 1.38 -0.68
C VAL A 76 -15.64 0.96 0.78
N LEU A 77 -16.27 -0.15 1.16
CA LEU A 77 -16.16 -0.71 2.51
C LEU A 77 -14.71 -1.11 2.87
N VAL A 78 -13.99 -1.73 1.93
CA VAL A 78 -12.56 -2.07 2.09
C VAL A 78 -11.75 -0.80 2.39
N GLY A 79 -11.92 0.25 1.60
CA GLY A 79 -11.28 1.54 1.84
C GLY A 79 -11.67 2.19 3.17
N ALA A 80 -12.96 2.20 3.49
CA ALA A 80 -13.49 2.80 4.73
C ALA A 80 -13.00 2.08 5.98
N SER A 81 -12.77 0.78 5.87
CA SER A 81 -12.29 -0.06 6.96
C SER A 81 -10.76 -0.12 7.08
N MET A 82 -10.01 0.61 6.24
CA MET A 82 -8.55 0.62 6.28
C MET A 82 -8.02 0.89 7.69
N ALA A 83 -7.01 0.11 8.07
CA ALA A 83 -6.28 0.30 9.30
C ALA A 83 -4.79 0.10 9.05
N SER A 84 -3.96 0.90 9.71
CA SER A 84 -2.51 0.85 9.61
C SER A 84 -1.88 1.11 10.97
N GLU A 85 -0.77 0.45 11.25
CA GLU A 85 0.11 0.84 12.36
C GLU A 85 0.60 2.28 12.17
N THR A 86 0.59 3.06 13.24
CA THR A 86 1.12 4.42 13.27
C THR A 86 2.60 4.44 12.90
N THR A 87 2.97 5.39 12.04
CA THR A 87 4.36 5.67 11.65
C THR A 87 4.87 6.92 12.38
N ALA A 88 6.18 7.15 12.35
CA ALA A 88 6.79 8.36 12.93
C ALA A 88 6.32 9.68 12.27
N ALA A 89 5.59 9.62 11.15
CA ALA A 89 5.04 10.79 10.47
C ALA A 89 3.75 11.31 11.12
N ALA A 90 3.08 10.53 11.98
CA ALA A 90 1.88 10.94 12.69
C ALA A 90 2.18 11.25 14.16
N VAL A 91 1.58 12.31 14.70
CA VAL A 91 1.63 12.62 16.14
C VAL A 91 0.93 11.48 16.91
N GLY A 92 1.68 10.68 17.67
CA GLY A 92 1.15 9.57 18.46
C GLY A 92 2.18 8.47 18.78
N GLN A 93 1.81 7.50 19.62
CA GLN A 93 2.63 6.32 19.89
C GLN A 93 2.81 5.48 18.61
N VAL A 94 4.05 5.10 18.30
CA VAL A 94 4.39 4.27 17.12
C VAL A 94 3.98 2.81 17.36
N GLY A 95 3.38 2.18 16.35
CA GLY A 95 3.05 0.75 16.37
C GLY A 95 1.65 0.42 16.90
N VAL A 96 0.79 1.42 17.17
CA VAL A 96 -0.62 1.20 17.51
C VAL A 96 -1.44 1.14 16.23
N VAL A 97 -2.35 0.16 16.12
CA VAL A 97 -3.26 0.06 14.97
C VAL A 97 -4.27 1.20 15.03
N ARG A 98 -4.28 2.04 14.00
CA ARG A 98 -5.25 3.13 13.83
C ARG A 98 -6.09 2.85 12.60
N ARG A 99 -7.39 3.17 12.64
CA ARG A 99 -8.19 3.29 11.41
C ARG A 99 -7.67 4.46 10.62
N ASP A 100 -7.51 4.30 9.31
CA ASP A 100 -7.11 5.39 8.40
C ASP A 100 -7.89 5.23 7.08
N PRO A 101 -9.21 5.53 7.10
CA PRO A 101 -10.11 5.28 5.98
C PRO A 101 -9.58 5.95 4.71
N MET A 102 -9.41 5.16 3.65
CA MET A 102 -8.87 5.57 2.35
C MET A 102 -7.50 6.28 2.43
N ALA A 103 -6.75 6.12 3.53
CA ALA A 103 -5.56 6.91 3.86
C ALA A 103 -5.81 8.44 3.89
N MET A 104 -7.04 8.83 4.24
CA MET A 104 -7.52 10.21 4.19
C MET A 104 -7.82 10.82 5.56
N GLN A 105 -7.55 10.12 6.66
CA GLN A 105 -7.89 10.64 7.99
C GLN A 105 -7.35 12.05 8.30
N PRO A 106 -6.09 12.39 7.99
CA PRO A 106 -5.57 13.74 8.26
C PRO A 106 -5.90 14.74 7.14
N PHE A 107 -6.60 14.34 6.08
CA PHE A 107 -6.77 15.13 4.84
C PHE A 107 -8.22 15.35 4.44
N CYS A 108 -9.18 14.61 5.01
CA CYS A 108 -10.58 14.75 4.64
C CYS A 108 -11.12 16.11 5.13
N GLY A 109 -11.59 16.93 4.19
CA GLY A 109 -12.05 18.29 4.46
C GLY A 109 -13.53 18.41 4.85
N TYR A 110 -14.26 17.30 4.96
CA TYR A 110 -15.69 17.25 5.31
C TYR A 110 -16.03 15.93 6.00
N ASN A 111 -17.31 15.70 6.31
CA ASN A 111 -17.75 14.52 7.05
C ASN A 111 -17.43 13.21 6.30
N PHE A 112 -16.87 12.22 6.99
CA PHE A 112 -16.52 10.92 6.40
C PHE A 112 -17.71 10.12 5.86
N ALA A 113 -18.89 10.22 6.48
CA ALA A 113 -20.09 9.55 5.97
C ALA A 113 -20.51 10.13 4.62
N ASP A 114 -20.40 11.44 4.45
CA ASP A 114 -20.65 12.09 3.16
C ASP A 114 -19.53 11.78 2.16
N TYR A 115 -18.28 11.66 2.61
CA TYR A 115 -17.15 11.25 1.77
C TYR A 115 -17.34 9.83 1.21
N TRP A 116 -17.76 8.87 2.04
CA TRP A 116 -18.05 7.52 1.57
C TRP A 116 -19.30 7.46 0.69
N ARG A 117 -20.32 8.27 0.99
CA ARG A 117 -21.49 8.43 0.10
C ARG A 117 -21.06 8.93 -1.27
N HIS A 118 -20.18 9.92 -1.32
CA HIS A 118 -19.63 10.45 -2.56
C HIS A 118 -18.92 9.35 -3.38
N TRP A 119 -18.12 8.50 -2.74
CA TRP A 119 -17.51 7.34 -3.42
C TRP A 119 -18.54 6.39 -4.02
N LEU A 120 -19.64 6.09 -3.31
CA LEU A 120 -20.72 5.25 -3.82
C LEU A 120 -21.43 5.90 -5.02
N GLU A 121 -21.71 7.20 -4.94
CA GLU A 121 -22.33 7.98 -6.02
C GLU A 121 -21.45 8.05 -7.27
N VAL A 122 -20.13 8.22 -7.11
CA VAL A 122 -19.18 8.17 -8.22
C VAL A 122 -19.25 6.80 -8.90
N GLY A 123 -19.18 5.71 -8.13
CA GLY A 123 -19.25 4.36 -8.67
C GLY A 123 -20.51 4.09 -9.49
N ALA A 124 -21.66 4.61 -9.03
CA ALA A 124 -22.93 4.48 -9.74
C ALA A 124 -22.94 5.20 -11.11
N ARG A 125 -22.04 6.16 -11.33
CA ARG A 125 -21.92 6.93 -12.59
C ARG A 125 -20.83 6.37 -13.53
N LEU A 126 -19.99 5.44 -13.05
CA LEU A 126 -18.92 4.87 -13.86
C LEU A 126 -19.46 3.74 -14.74
N SER A 127 -19.25 3.85 -16.06
CA SER A 127 -19.53 2.76 -17.00
C SER A 127 -18.51 1.61 -16.90
N ARG A 128 -17.28 1.93 -16.47
CA ARG A 128 -16.17 0.99 -16.33
C ARG A 128 -15.40 1.30 -15.04
N PRO A 129 -15.94 0.95 -13.86
CA PRO A 129 -15.27 1.23 -12.59
C PRO A 129 -13.94 0.46 -12.51
N PRO A 130 -12.86 1.06 -11.97
CA PRO A 130 -11.63 0.32 -11.70
C PRO A 130 -11.88 -0.78 -10.67
N ARG A 131 -11.12 -1.87 -10.77
CA ARG A 131 -11.13 -2.91 -9.74
C ARG A 131 -10.46 -2.37 -8.47
N ILE A 132 -10.98 -2.74 -7.30
CA ILE A 132 -10.42 -2.30 -6.02
C ILE A 132 -9.70 -3.48 -5.38
N PHE A 133 -8.47 -3.26 -4.95
CA PHE A 133 -7.65 -4.24 -4.27
C PHE A 133 -7.24 -3.73 -2.90
N HIS A 134 -6.91 -4.66 -2.00
CA HIS A 134 -6.24 -4.36 -0.76
C HIS A 134 -4.96 -5.19 -0.65
N VAL A 135 -3.86 -4.57 -0.23
CA VAL A 135 -2.56 -5.23 -0.01
C VAL A 135 -2.06 -5.10 1.42
N ASN A 136 -1.28 -6.07 1.83
CA ASN A 136 -0.51 -6.00 3.07
C ASN A 136 0.90 -6.58 2.88
N TRP A 137 1.88 -5.70 2.67
CA TRP A 137 3.29 -6.08 2.57
C TRP A 137 3.96 -6.39 3.91
N PHE A 138 3.26 -6.14 5.02
CA PHE A 138 3.87 -6.05 6.35
C PHE A 138 3.43 -7.18 7.29
N ARG A 139 2.75 -8.20 6.77
CA ARG A 139 2.37 -9.39 7.53
C ARG A 139 3.61 -10.08 8.08
N ARG A 140 3.55 -10.51 9.34
CA ARG A 140 4.64 -11.19 10.03
C ARG A 140 4.21 -12.55 10.55
N ASN A 141 5.18 -13.46 10.65
CA ASN A 141 5.00 -14.75 11.31
C ASN A 141 5.11 -14.62 12.85
N ALA A 142 4.93 -15.73 13.56
CA ALA A 142 5.01 -15.78 15.02
C ALA A 142 6.39 -15.37 15.59
N GLN A 143 7.45 -15.46 14.79
CA GLN A 143 8.81 -15.03 15.14
C GLN A 143 9.07 -13.55 14.79
N GLY A 144 8.06 -12.83 14.31
CA GLY A 144 8.16 -11.41 13.95
C GLY A 144 8.90 -11.13 12.65
N ARG A 145 9.18 -12.16 11.83
CA ARG A 145 9.78 -11.99 10.49
C ARG A 145 8.71 -11.61 9.49
N PHE A 146 9.04 -10.76 8.52
CA PHE A 146 8.15 -10.48 7.41
C PHE A 146 7.95 -11.73 6.56
N LEU A 147 6.70 -12.03 6.23
CA LEU A 147 6.36 -13.15 5.35
C LEU A 147 6.69 -12.85 3.89
N TRP A 148 6.50 -11.60 3.49
CA TRP A 148 6.76 -11.14 2.13
C TRP A 148 8.02 -10.26 2.08
N PRO A 149 8.95 -10.48 1.14
CA PRO A 149 10.19 -9.69 1.06
C PRO A 149 9.97 -8.21 0.69
N GLY A 150 8.85 -7.88 0.04
CA GLY A 150 8.50 -6.49 -0.26
C GLY A 150 9.31 -5.88 -1.41
N PHE A 151 9.35 -4.54 -1.45
CA PHE A 151 10.12 -3.76 -2.43
C PHE A 151 9.86 -4.19 -3.89
N GLY A 152 10.90 -4.55 -4.64
CA GLY A 152 10.78 -4.97 -6.04
C GLY A 152 9.92 -6.22 -6.23
N GLU A 153 9.88 -7.11 -5.24
CA GLU A 153 9.07 -8.33 -5.32
C GLU A 153 7.57 -8.03 -5.34
N ASN A 154 7.14 -6.87 -4.83
CA ASN A 154 5.74 -6.42 -4.93
C ASN A 154 5.24 -6.35 -6.38
N LEU A 155 6.14 -6.23 -7.37
CA LEU A 155 5.78 -6.29 -8.79
C LEU A 155 5.08 -7.61 -9.16
N ARG A 156 5.36 -8.72 -8.49
CA ARG A 156 4.68 -10.02 -8.72
C ARG A 156 3.20 -9.95 -8.36
N VAL A 157 2.88 -9.24 -7.28
CA VAL A 157 1.51 -9.03 -6.85
C VAL A 157 0.79 -8.00 -7.73
N LEU A 158 1.49 -6.95 -8.15
CA LEU A 158 0.95 -6.00 -9.13
C LEU A 158 0.70 -6.65 -10.49
N ALA A 159 1.55 -7.59 -10.93
CA ALA A 159 1.35 -8.36 -12.14
C ALA A 159 0.03 -9.15 -12.06
N TRP A 160 -0.23 -9.83 -10.95
CA TRP A 160 -1.53 -10.50 -10.74
C TRP A 160 -2.71 -9.53 -10.81
N MET A 161 -2.63 -8.35 -10.17
CA MET A 161 -3.70 -7.34 -10.27
C MET A 161 -3.96 -6.89 -11.71
N ILE A 162 -2.90 -6.71 -12.51
CA ILE A 162 -3.00 -6.36 -13.93
C ILE A 162 -3.72 -7.47 -14.71
N GLU A 163 -3.33 -8.73 -14.49
CA GLU A 163 -3.98 -9.87 -15.12
C GLU A 163 -5.45 -10.02 -14.68
N ARG A 164 -5.78 -9.71 -13.42
CA ARG A 164 -7.18 -9.63 -12.93
C ARG A 164 -7.96 -8.54 -13.65
N CYS A 165 -7.39 -7.34 -13.80
CA CYS A 165 -8.00 -6.25 -14.56
C CYS A 165 -8.23 -6.62 -16.03
N ALA A 166 -7.33 -7.42 -16.61
CA ALA A 166 -7.45 -7.90 -17.98
C ALA A 166 -8.34 -9.15 -18.14
N GLY A 167 -8.83 -9.74 -17.04
CA GLY A 167 -9.65 -10.95 -17.07
C GLY A 167 -8.87 -12.23 -17.40
N ARG A 168 -7.55 -12.26 -17.16
CA ARG A 168 -6.64 -13.36 -17.52
C ARG A 168 -6.08 -14.14 -16.32
N ALA A 169 -6.23 -13.64 -15.10
CA ALA A 169 -5.84 -14.35 -13.87
C ALA A 169 -7.06 -14.89 -13.14
N ALA A 170 -6.93 -16.05 -12.49
CA ALA A 170 -7.97 -16.58 -11.62
C ALA A 170 -7.89 -15.98 -10.21
N ALA A 171 -9.00 -16.10 -9.50
CA ALA A 171 -9.10 -15.85 -8.08
C ALA A 171 -10.10 -16.86 -7.49
N HIS A 172 -9.99 -17.14 -6.20
CA HIS A 172 -11.01 -17.91 -5.49
C HIS A 172 -11.76 -17.01 -4.51
N ASP A 173 -13.00 -17.36 -4.26
CA ASP A 173 -13.85 -16.66 -3.32
C ASP A 173 -13.43 -16.97 -1.87
N GLY A 174 -13.07 -15.93 -1.11
CA GLY A 174 -12.83 -16.02 0.32
C GLY A 174 -13.74 -15.10 1.13
N GLY A 175 -13.78 -15.26 2.45
CA GLY A 175 -14.69 -14.52 3.32
C GLY A 175 -14.57 -12.99 3.26
N ILE A 176 -13.43 -12.47 2.78
CA ILE A 176 -13.13 -11.03 2.71
C ILE A 176 -13.04 -10.47 1.28
N GLY A 177 -13.25 -11.30 0.25
CA GLY A 177 -13.07 -10.90 -1.15
C GLY A 177 -12.46 -12.02 -2.00
N LEU A 178 -11.96 -11.67 -3.18
CA LEU A 178 -11.35 -12.64 -4.09
C LEU A 178 -9.84 -12.69 -3.85
N LEU A 179 -9.33 -13.89 -3.57
CA LEU A 179 -7.93 -14.13 -3.25
C LEU A 179 -7.21 -14.78 -4.43
N PRO A 180 -5.91 -14.50 -4.66
CA PRO A 180 -5.15 -15.22 -5.65
C PRO A 180 -5.12 -16.71 -5.28
N ARG A 181 -5.12 -17.58 -6.29
CA ARG A 181 -4.70 -18.96 -6.04
C ARG A 181 -3.17 -18.97 -5.84
N PRO A 182 -2.60 -19.91 -5.08
CA PRO A 182 -1.15 -19.93 -4.84
C PRO A 182 -0.30 -19.86 -6.11
N GLU A 183 -0.76 -20.49 -7.20
CA GLU A 183 -0.12 -20.53 -8.52
C GLU A 183 -0.24 -19.22 -9.33
N GLU A 184 -1.10 -18.29 -8.92
CA GLU A 184 -1.35 -17.02 -9.62
C GLU A 184 -0.33 -15.93 -9.27
N ILE A 185 0.44 -16.12 -8.20
CA ILE A 185 1.57 -15.26 -7.84
C ILE A 185 2.86 -15.98 -8.21
N ASP A 186 3.63 -15.40 -9.14
CA ASP A 186 4.94 -15.95 -9.51
C ASP A 186 5.89 -15.89 -8.30
N THR A 187 6.26 -17.05 -7.76
CA THR A 187 7.22 -17.19 -6.65
C THR A 187 8.56 -17.79 -7.08
N ARG A 188 8.83 -17.89 -8.38
CA ARG A 188 10.09 -18.46 -8.88
C ARG A 188 11.29 -17.68 -8.35
N GLY A 189 12.26 -18.42 -7.84
CA GLY A 189 13.47 -17.88 -7.21
C GLY A 189 13.29 -17.41 -5.76
N MET A 190 12.13 -17.67 -5.14
CA MET A 190 11.87 -17.26 -3.75
C MET A 190 11.79 -18.47 -2.82
N SER A 191 12.45 -18.37 -1.67
CA SER A 191 12.29 -19.31 -0.55
C SER A 191 11.25 -18.74 0.44
N LEU A 192 9.98 -19.05 0.21
CA LEU A 192 8.86 -18.53 1.03
C LEU A 192 8.37 -19.60 2.02
N GLU A 193 7.96 -19.16 3.21
CA GLU A 193 7.24 -20.04 4.15
C GLU A 193 5.85 -20.35 3.58
N PRO A 194 5.31 -21.58 3.73
CA PRO A 194 4.02 -21.97 3.16
C PRO A 194 2.83 -21.08 3.55
N GLU A 195 2.92 -20.42 4.70
CA GLU A 195 1.91 -19.48 5.21
C GLU A 195 1.91 -18.11 4.52
N THR A 196 2.97 -17.77 3.77
CA THR A 196 3.12 -16.45 3.11
C THR A 196 1.97 -16.12 2.17
N LEU A 197 1.51 -17.10 1.40
CA LEU A 197 0.44 -16.95 0.41
C LEU A 197 -0.93 -17.43 0.91
N ARG A 198 -1.01 -17.95 2.15
CA ARG A 198 -2.29 -18.34 2.73
C ARG A 198 -3.03 -17.10 3.20
N ALA A 199 -4.34 -17.08 2.93
CA ALA A 199 -5.22 -16.04 3.43
C ALA A 199 -5.38 -16.15 4.94
#